data_AF-A0A2W5T2X4-F1
#
_entry.id   AF-A0A2W5T2X4-F1
#
_cell.length_a   1.000
_cell.length_b   1.000
_cell.length_c   1.000
_cell.angle_alpha   90.00
_cell.angle_beta   90.00
_cell.angle_gamma   90.00
#
_symmetry.space_group_name_H-M   'P 1'
#
loop_
_entity.id
_entity.type
_entity.pdbx_description
1 polymer ?
#
loop_
_entity_poly.entity_id
_entity_poly.type
_entity_poly.pdbx_seq_one_letter_code
_entity_poly.pdbx_strand_id
1 'polypeptide(L)'
;MRADGVRGYTCEAIVPIVTGMSWTETRNHQLDRRRLLAEYRRGEISAEELRQSSRRLIDAADFHGEPQDRPCPLCGKRTLKNVIWIFGDNLGKIAGTARSRREVEALAETYGDITAHIVEVCVHCRWNVLLREMLARVGSGTSKPRVEEK
;
A
#
# COMPACT_ATOMS: atom_id res chain seq x y z
N MET A 1 -26.79 -23.07 58.00
CA MET A 1 -25.31 -22.90 58.02
C MET A 1 -24.75 -24.16 57.36
N ARG A 2 -24.09 -24.17 56.21
CA ARG A 2 -23.35 -23.16 55.44
C ARG A 2 -23.73 -23.29 53.95
N ALA A 3 -23.66 -22.16 53.25
CA ALA A 3 -23.84 -22.07 51.81
C ALA A 3 -22.46 -22.03 51.15
N ASP A 4 -22.20 -22.93 50.21
CA ASP A 4 -21.11 -22.84 49.24
C ASP A 4 -21.82 -22.57 47.89
N GLY A 5 -21.75 -21.39 47.23
CA GLY A 5 -20.57 -20.61 46.90
C GLY A 5 -19.70 -21.44 45.94
N VAL A 6 -19.65 -21.26 44.63
CA VAL A 6 -19.42 -20.03 43.86
C VAL A 6 -19.73 -20.31 42.36
N ARG A 7 -20.31 -19.33 41.67
CA ARG A 7 -20.45 -19.23 40.20
C ARG A 7 -19.09 -18.87 39.57
N GLY A 8 -18.75 -19.43 38.41
CA GLY A 8 -17.48 -19.11 37.72
C GLY A 8 -17.46 -19.40 36.22
N TYR A 9 -18.25 -18.61 35.49
CA TYR A 9 -18.17 -18.16 34.08
C TYR A 9 -16.93 -18.52 33.24
N THR A 10 -17.24 -19.12 32.08
CA THR A 10 -16.64 -19.05 30.73
C THR A 10 -15.13 -18.94 30.56
N CYS A 11 -14.57 -19.93 29.85
CA CYS A 11 -13.34 -19.80 29.07
C CYS A 11 -13.51 -18.65 28.08
N GLU A 12 -13.11 -17.44 28.46
CA GLU A 12 -12.91 -16.34 27.53
C GLU A 12 -11.79 -16.81 26.59
N ALA A 13 -12.17 -17.15 25.37
CA ALA A 13 -11.23 -17.27 24.28
C ALA A 13 -10.43 -15.98 24.25
N ILE A 14 -9.12 -16.09 24.49
CA ILE A 14 -8.18 -15.00 24.22
C ILE A 14 -8.30 -14.76 22.71
N VAL A 15 -9.11 -13.77 22.34
CA VAL A 15 -9.16 -13.28 20.97
C VAL A 15 -7.80 -12.63 20.77
N PRO A 16 -6.96 -13.10 19.82
CA PRO A 16 -5.68 -12.46 19.58
C PRO A 16 -5.95 -10.98 19.28
N ILE A 17 -5.29 -10.09 20.02
CA ILE A 17 -5.25 -8.67 19.71
C ILE A 17 -4.77 -8.61 18.27
N VAL A 18 -5.62 -8.17 17.36
CA VAL A 18 -5.25 -7.88 15.98
C VAL A 18 -4.06 -6.91 16.04
N THR A 19 -2.86 -7.43 15.74
CA THR A 19 -1.67 -6.64 15.49
C THR A 19 -1.94 -5.81 14.25
N GLY A 20 -2.44 -4.59 14.44
CA GLY A 20 -2.88 -3.74 13.34
C GLY A 20 -1.72 -3.42 12.40
N MET A 21 -1.97 -3.55 11.10
CA MET A 21 -1.02 -3.06 10.10
C MET A 21 -0.94 -1.52 10.18
N SER A 22 0.29 -1.01 10.19
CA SER A 22 0.57 0.41 10.03
C SER A 22 1.15 0.68 8.64
N TRP A 23 0.61 1.70 7.98
CA TRP A 23 1.12 2.23 6.72
C TRP A 23 1.56 3.66 6.94
N THR A 24 2.85 3.93 6.82
CA THR A 24 3.42 5.27 7.01
C THR A 24 3.94 5.79 5.68
N GLU A 25 3.53 6.99 5.29
CA GLU A 25 4.08 7.67 4.10
C GLU A 25 5.50 8.16 4.43
N THR A 26 6.49 7.67 3.68
CA THR A 26 7.90 8.09 3.84
C THR A 26 8.25 9.19 2.86
N ARG A 27 7.65 9.19 1.67
CA ARG A 27 7.85 10.22 0.65
C ARG A 27 6.62 10.45 -0.21
N ASN A 28 6.37 11.72 -0.54
CA ASN A 28 5.24 12.17 -1.36
C ASN A 28 5.71 12.82 -2.66
N HIS A 29 5.26 12.30 -3.80
CA HIS A 29 5.61 12.77 -5.14
C HIS A 29 4.47 13.48 -5.87
N GLN A 30 3.39 13.85 -5.16
CA GLN A 30 2.27 14.57 -5.76
C GLN A 30 2.66 15.97 -6.26
N LEU A 31 3.69 16.59 -5.67
CA LEU A 31 4.21 17.86 -6.16
C LEU A 31 4.95 17.67 -7.50
N ASP A 32 5.81 16.65 -7.58
CA ASP A 32 6.53 16.29 -8.81
C ASP A 32 5.56 15.96 -9.94
N ARG A 33 4.53 15.15 -9.65
CA ARG A 33 3.44 14.86 -10.59
C ARG A 33 2.76 16.13 -11.10
N ARG A 34 2.43 17.07 -10.20
CA ARG A 34 1.78 18.33 -10.58
C ARG A 34 2.68 19.19 -11.47
N ARG A 35 3.97 19.23 -11.18
CA ARG A 35 4.98 19.92 -11.97
C ARG A 35 5.10 19.33 -13.38
N LEU A 36 5.29 18.02 -13.51
CA LEU A 36 5.36 17.32 -14.80
C LEU A 36 4.14 17.61 -15.68
N LEU A 37 2.94 17.57 -15.08
CA LEU A 37 1.71 17.87 -15.81
C LEU A 37 1.58 19.36 -16.18
N ALA A 38 2.17 20.27 -15.41
CA ALA A 38 2.20 21.69 -15.75
C ALA A 38 3.16 21.97 -16.92
N GLU A 39 4.35 21.36 -16.91
CA GLU A 39 5.34 21.41 -18.00
C GLU A 39 4.73 20.84 -19.31
N TYR A 40 4.05 19.69 -19.21
CA TYR A 40 3.28 19.12 -20.33
C TYR A 40 2.22 20.08 -20.89
N ARG A 41 1.41 20.71 -20.02
CA ARG A 41 0.38 21.66 -20.44
C ARG A 41 0.96 22.93 -21.07
N ARG A 42 2.18 23.32 -20.73
CA ARG A 42 2.91 24.43 -21.37
C ARG A 42 3.61 24.03 -22.67
N GLY A 43 3.61 22.74 -23.01
CA GLY A 43 4.29 22.22 -24.20
C GLY A 43 5.81 22.09 -24.06
N GLU A 44 6.34 22.18 -22.83
CA GLU A 44 7.78 22.05 -22.55
C GLU A 44 8.27 20.60 -22.60
N ILE A 45 7.36 19.65 -22.35
CA ILE A 45 7.60 18.21 -22.43
C ILE A 45 6.54 17.61 -23.34
N SER A 46 6.95 16.78 -24.30
CA SER A 46 6.00 16.11 -25.20
C SER A 46 5.22 15.01 -24.48
N ALA A 47 4.06 14.63 -25.03
CA ALA A 47 3.34 13.48 -24.51
C ALA A 47 4.19 12.21 -24.60
N GLU A 48 4.98 12.03 -25.66
CA GLU A 48 5.78 10.82 -25.88
C GLU A 48 6.86 10.65 -24.80
N GLU A 49 7.52 11.73 -24.40
CA GLU A 49 8.48 11.72 -23.28
C GLU A 49 7.86 11.26 -21.96
N LEU A 50 6.56 11.47 -21.76
CA LEU A 50 5.84 11.06 -20.55
C LEU A 50 5.23 9.64 -20.66
N ARG A 51 5.22 9.03 -21.85
CA ARG A 51 4.64 7.69 -22.10
C ARG A 51 5.66 6.57 -21.87
N GLN A 52 6.24 6.54 -20.68
CA GLN A 52 7.40 5.69 -20.38
C GLN A 52 7.08 4.33 -19.76
N SER A 53 5.81 4.00 -19.52
CA SER A 53 5.47 2.72 -18.86
C SER A 53 5.96 1.53 -19.67
N SER A 54 6.69 0.63 -19.01
CA SER A 54 7.10 -0.65 -19.61
C SER A 54 5.93 -1.61 -19.71
N ARG A 55 6.05 -2.63 -20.56
CA ARG A 55 5.00 -3.67 -20.69
C ARG A 55 4.72 -4.37 -19.35
N ARG A 56 5.77 -4.67 -18.58
CA ARG A 56 5.67 -5.26 -17.24
C ARG A 56 4.85 -4.39 -16.27
N LEU A 57 5.01 -3.07 -16.33
CA LEU A 57 4.25 -2.14 -15.47
C LEU A 57 2.76 -2.12 -15.87
N ILE A 58 2.47 -2.20 -17.16
CA ILE A 58 1.09 -2.27 -17.68
C ILE A 58 0.44 -3.59 -17.28
N ASP A 59 1.10 -4.73 -17.50
CA ASP A 59 0.56 -6.05 -17.12
C ASP A 59 0.31 -6.14 -15.60
N ALA A 60 1.22 -5.57 -14.80
CA ALA A 60 1.03 -5.45 -13.36
C ALA A 60 -0.15 -4.56 -12.97
N ALA A 61 -0.36 -3.45 -13.67
CA ALA A 61 -1.55 -2.62 -13.48
C ALA A 61 -2.84 -3.34 -13.87
N ASP A 62 -2.79 -4.21 -14.88
CA ASP A 62 -3.95 -4.99 -15.26
C ASP A 62 -4.34 -6.05 -14.24
N PHE A 63 -3.35 -6.68 -13.60
CA PHE A 63 -3.60 -7.75 -12.63
C PHE A 63 -3.75 -7.25 -11.18
N HIS A 64 -2.90 -6.33 -10.73
CA HIS A 64 -2.85 -5.86 -9.33
C HIS A 64 -3.33 -4.42 -9.15
N GLY A 65 -3.60 -3.68 -10.23
CA GLY A 65 -3.88 -2.25 -10.15
C GLY A 65 -5.30 -1.92 -9.68
N GLU A 66 -5.41 -0.96 -8.78
CA GLU A 66 -6.69 -0.42 -8.31
C GLU A 66 -7.15 0.73 -9.23
N PRO A 67 -8.35 0.67 -9.83
CA PRO A 67 -8.85 1.72 -10.72
C PRO A 67 -9.00 3.05 -9.99
N GLN A 68 -8.80 4.15 -10.72
CA GLN A 68 -8.96 5.51 -10.20
C GLN A 68 -10.17 6.19 -10.83
N ASP A 69 -10.93 6.97 -10.04
CA ASP A 69 -12.17 7.63 -10.49
C ASP A 69 -11.95 8.83 -11.43
N ARG A 70 -10.69 9.22 -11.62
CA ARG A 70 -10.28 10.33 -12.49
C ARG A 70 -9.76 9.83 -13.85
N PRO A 71 -9.97 10.58 -14.94
CA PRO A 71 -9.37 10.25 -16.23
C PRO A 71 -7.85 10.37 -16.18
N CYS A 72 -7.18 9.68 -17.09
CA CYS A 72 -5.75 9.84 -17.32
C CYS A 72 -5.43 11.30 -17.67
N PRO A 73 -4.46 11.95 -17.01
CA PRO A 73 -4.15 13.35 -17.24
C PRO A 73 -3.50 13.63 -18.60
N LEU A 74 -3.03 12.60 -19.31
CA LEU A 74 -2.44 12.71 -20.65
C LEU A 74 -3.45 12.44 -21.77
N CYS A 75 -4.16 11.31 -21.71
CA CYS A 75 -5.03 10.88 -22.82
C CYS A 75 -6.53 11.06 -22.55
N GLY A 76 -6.93 11.49 -21.36
CA GLY A 76 -8.33 11.69 -20.98
C GLY A 76 -9.16 10.42 -20.77
N LYS A 77 -8.64 9.23 -21.06
CA LYS A 77 -9.38 7.97 -20.91
C LYS A 77 -9.47 7.51 -19.45
N ARG A 78 -10.56 6.82 -19.10
CA ARG A 78 -10.79 6.20 -17.77
C ARG A 78 -10.08 4.84 -17.64
N THR A 79 -8.76 4.86 -17.84
CA THR A 79 -7.89 3.67 -17.82
C THR A 79 -6.72 3.85 -16.85
N LEU A 80 -6.91 4.71 -15.83
CA LEU A 80 -5.91 5.06 -14.84
C LEU A 80 -6.03 4.12 -13.64
N LYS A 81 -4.92 3.55 -13.19
CA LYS A 81 -4.83 2.63 -12.06
C LYS A 81 -3.67 3.01 -11.15
N ASN A 82 -3.76 2.68 -9.87
CA ASN A 82 -2.62 2.71 -8.95
C ASN A 82 -2.13 1.28 -8.71
N VAL A 83 -0.82 1.08 -8.78
CA VAL A 83 -0.17 -0.22 -8.57
C VAL A 83 0.80 -0.10 -7.41
N ILE A 84 0.83 -1.10 -6.54
CA ILE A 84 1.78 -1.15 -5.42
C ILE A 84 2.94 -2.07 -5.83
N TRP A 85 4.16 -1.52 -5.81
CA TRP A 85 5.40 -2.25 -6.04
C TRP A 85 6.17 -2.41 -4.74
N ILE A 86 6.55 -3.63 -4.38
CA ILE A 86 7.18 -3.91 -3.08
C ILE A 86 8.69 -4.09 -3.18
N PHE A 87 9.39 -3.62 -2.16
CA PHE A 87 10.84 -3.69 -1.98
C PHE A 87 11.17 -3.97 -0.52
N GLY A 88 12.35 -4.54 -0.28
CA GLY A 88 12.84 -4.92 1.03
C GLY A 88 13.82 -6.08 0.93
N ASP A 89 14.93 -6.01 1.66
CA ASP A 89 15.99 -7.03 1.62
C ASP A 89 15.51 -8.40 2.14
N ASN A 90 14.53 -8.37 3.05
CA ASN A 90 13.80 -9.51 3.61
C ASN A 90 12.95 -10.29 2.59
N LEU A 91 12.60 -9.70 1.45
CA LEU A 91 11.69 -10.32 0.47
C LEU A 91 12.37 -11.24 -0.54
N GLY A 92 13.70 -11.19 -0.65
CA GLY A 92 14.46 -11.98 -1.61
C GLY A 92 13.91 -11.87 -3.05
N LYS A 93 13.53 -13.01 -3.65
CA LYS A 93 13.02 -13.08 -5.04
C LYS A 93 11.66 -12.38 -5.24
N ILE A 94 10.94 -12.08 -4.18
CA ILE A 94 9.62 -11.42 -4.24
C ILE A 94 9.78 -9.90 -4.35
N ALA A 95 10.94 -9.35 -3.96
CA ALA A 95 11.23 -7.93 -4.13
C ALA A 95 11.12 -7.51 -5.61
N GLY A 96 10.66 -6.27 -5.84
CA GLY A 96 10.46 -5.73 -7.17
C GLY A 96 9.27 -6.33 -7.90
N THR A 97 8.27 -6.85 -7.20
CA THR A 97 7.00 -7.33 -7.78
C THR A 97 5.82 -6.43 -7.42
N ALA A 98 4.77 -6.47 -8.23
CA ALA A 98 3.52 -5.79 -7.93
C ALA A 98 2.64 -6.65 -7.02
N ARG A 99 1.91 -6.02 -6.10
CA ARG A 99 1.01 -6.68 -5.15
C ARG A 99 -0.25 -5.86 -4.93
N SER A 100 -1.35 -6.52 -4.60
CA SER A 100 -2.51 -5.88 -4.00
C SER A 100 -2.20 -5.45 -2.56
N ARG A 101 -2.96 -4.50 -2.03
CA ARG A 101 -2.78 -4.03 -0.65
C ARG A 101 -2.81 -5.18 0.36
N ARG A 102 -3.78 -6.10 0.22
CA ARG A 102 -3.95 -7.27 1.08
C ARG A 102 -2.74 -8.22 1.02
N GLU A 103 -2.16 -8.42 -0.17
CA GLU A 103 -0.95 -9.23 -0.30
C GLU A 103 0.25 -8.57 0.38
N VAL A 104 0.40 -7.25 0.29
CA VAL A 104 1.46 -6.53 1.01
C VAL A 104 1.32 -6.71 2.52
N GLU A 105 0.10 -6.64 3.03
CA GLU A 105 -0.18 -6.84 4.46
C GLU A 105 0.22 -8.23 4.94
N ALA A 106 -0.22 -9.28 4.23
CA ALA A 106 0.16 -10.65 4.55
C ALA A 106 1.68 -10.91 4.43
N LEU A 107 2.32 -10.28 3.43
CA LEU A 107 3.78 -10.36 3.29
C LEU A 107 4.49 -9.64 4.44
N ALA A 108 3.99 -8.50 4.90
CA ALA A 108 4.60 -7.77 6.00
C ALA A 108 4.50 -8.54 7.33
N GLU A 109 3.45 -9.32 7.52
CA GLU A 109 3.33 -10.26 8.65
C GLU A 109 4.37 -11.38 8.60
N THR A 110 4.71 -11.84 7.40
CA THR A 110 5.62 -12.97 7.21
C THR A 110 7.09 -12.55 7.19
N TYR A 111 7.38 -11.44 6.52
CA TYR A 111 8.76 -11.01 6.21
C TYR A 111 9.19 -9.80 7.04
N GLY A 112 8.27 -9.10 7.71
CA GLY A 112 8.54 -7.86 8.44
C GLY A 112 8.31 -6.63 7.56
N ASP A 113 9.01 -5.54 7.85
CA ASP A 113 8.81 -4.26 7.16
C ASP A 113 8.96 -4.36 5.63
N ILE A 114 8.05 -3.70 4.90
CA ILE A 114 8.06 -3.63 3.45
C ILE A 114 8.00 -2.18 2.99
N THR A 115 8.89 -1.80 2.08
CA THR A 115 8.79 -0.55 1.34
C THR A 115 7.88 -0.76 0.14
N ALA A 116 6.83 0.06 0.04
CA ALA A 116 5.80 -0.04 -0.99
C ALA A 116 5.72 1.26 -1.80
N HIS A 117 5.92 1.17 -3.12
CA HIS A 117 5.83 2.28 -4.05
C HIS A 117 4.46 2.27 -4.72
N ILE A 118 3.67 3.32 -4.50
CA ILE A 118 2.37 3.51 -5.16
C ILE A 118 2.61 4.25 -6.47
N VAL A 119 2.44 3.57 -7.59
CA VAL A 119 2.66 4.11 -8.94
C VAL A 119 1.33 4.31 -9.64
N GLU A 120 1.06 5.52 -10.12
CA GLU A 120 -0.05 5.78 -11.03
C GLU A 120 0.34 5.32 -12.43
N VAL A 121 -0.53 4.57 -13.11
CA VAL A 121 -0.28 3.99 -14.43
C VAL A 121 -1.54 4.12 -15.30
N CYS A 122 -1.38 4.54 -16.54
CA CYS A 122 -2.44 4.47 -17.55
C CYS A 122 -2.16 3.29 -18.48
N VAL A 123 -3.01 2.25 -18.40
CA VAL A 123 -2.86 1.03 -19.22
C VAL A 123 -3.14 1.27 -20.70
N HIS A 124 -3.71 2.42 -21.06
CA HIS A 124 -3.95 2.78 -22.45
C HIS A 124 -2.78 3.53 -23.09
N CYS A 125 -2.34 4.64 -22.48
CA CYS A 125 -1.38 5.55 -23.11
C CYS A 125 0.03 5.43 -22.52
N ARG A 126 0.31 4.53 -21.58
CA ARG A 126 1.65 4.33 -20.98
C ARG A 126 2.16 5.49 -20.11
N TRP A 127 1.26 6.36 -19.64
CA TRP A 127 1.59 7.31 -18.57
C TRP A 127 1.95 6.54 -17.30
N ASN A 128 3.05 6.90 -16.63
CA ASN A 128 3.26 6.52 -15.24
C ASN A 128 3.97 7.61 -14.44
N VAL A 129 3.68 7.65 -13.15
CA VAL A 129 4.41 8.47 -12.18
C VAL A 129 4.35 7.81 -10.79
N LEU A 130 5.46 7.85 -10.05
CA LEU A 130 5.46 7.46 -8.64
C LEU A 130 4.65 8.51 -7.87
N LEU A 131 3.66 8.08 -7.08
CA LEU A 131 2.86 8.96 -6.25
C LEU A 131 3.41 9.05 -4.84
N ARG A 132 3.74 7.89 -4.26
CA ARG A 132 4.15 7.76 -2.86
C ARG A 132 5.10 6.60 -2.64
N GLU A 133 5.98 6.78 -1.69
CA GLU A 133 6.71 5.71 -1.03
C GLU A 133 6.09 5.52 0.37
N MET A 134 5.81 4.27 0.72
CA MET A 134 5.15 3.90 1.97
C MET A 134 5.98 2.83 2.67
N LEU A 135 5.95 2.82 4.00
CA LEU A 135 6.41 1.72 4.84
C LEU A 135 5.18 0.97 5.36
N ALA A 136 5.08 -0.32 5.05
CA ALA A 136 4.11 -1.23 5.62
C ALA A 136 4.78 -2.06 6.72
N ARG A 137 4.24 -2.00 7.94
CA ARG A 137 4.78 -2.65 9.13
C ARG A 137 3.65 -3.19 9.98
N VAL A 138 3.81 -4.40 10.50
CA VAL A 138 2.96 -4.92 11.58
C VAL A 138 3.20 -4.10 12.84
N GLY A 139 2.16 -3.45 13.37
CA GLY A 139 2.25 -2.72 14.62
C GLY A 139 2.61 -3.68 15.75
N SER A 140 3.61 -3.35 16.57
CA SER A 140 3.86 -4.10 17.80
C SER A 140 2.78 -3.74 18.82
N GLY A 141 1.88 -4.66 19.12
CA GLY A 141 0.95 -4.49 20.23
C GLY A 141 1.72 -4.44 21.54
N THR A 142 1.92 -3.26 22.12
CA THR A 142 2.35 -3.12 23.51
C THR A 142 1.14 -2.90 24.39
N SER A 143 0.40 -3.97 24.72
CA SER A 143 -0.41 -3.95 25.93
C SER A 143 0.50 -4.28 27.12
N LYS A 144 0.99 -3.25 27.82
CA LYS A 144 1.43 -3.47 29.21
C LYS A 144 0.15 -3.70 30.02
N PRO A 145 -0.03 -4.84 30.71
CA PRO A 145 -1.16 -4.96 31.62
C PRO A 145 -0.97 -3.92 32.72
N ARG A 146 -1.91 -2.97 32.82
CA ARG A 146 -2.08 -2.17 34.03
C ARG A 146 -2.71 -3.12 35.04
N VAL A 147 -1.88 -3.74 35.87
CA VAL A 147 -2.35 -4.36 37.10
C VAL A 147 -2.78 -3.21 38.00
N GLU A 148 -4.09 -3.01 38.13
CA GLU A 148 -4.62 -2.22 39.24
C GLU A 148 -4.59 -3.10 40.48
N GLU A 149 -3.57 -2.88 41.31
CA GLU A 149 -3.51 -3.40 42.67
C GLU A 149 -4.62 -2.74 43.49
N LYS A 150 -5.42 -3.57 44.15
CA LYS A 150 -6.43 -3.19 45.15
C LYS A 150 -5.82 -3.16 46.53
#